data_AF-A0A329K535-F1
#
_entry.id   AF-A0A329K535-F1
#
_cell.length_a   1.000
_cell.length_b   1.000
_cell.length_c   1.000
_cell.angle_alpha   90.00
_cell.angle_beta   90.00
_cell.angle_gamma   90.00
#
_symmetry.space_group_name_H-M   'P 1'
#
loop_
_entity.id
_entity.type
_entity.pdbx_description
1 polymer ?
#
loop_
_entity_poly.entity_id
_entity_poly.type
_entity_poly.pdbx_seq_one_letter_code
_entity_poly.pdbx_strand_id
1 'polypeptide(L)' 'HTTDGNDLTFACGPHHRLLRPGGWTTRKNTKGDTQWIPPPPLDTGQPRTNTFHHPEKLLRDGDDDEAAGSNGPISGN' A
#
# COMPACT_ATOMS: atom_id res chain seq x y z
N HIS A 1 5.34 -10.56 -22.16
CA HIS A 1 5.02 -10.34 -20.73
C HIS A 1 6.33 -10.20 -19.98
N THR A 2 6.55 -9.06 -19.34
CA THR A 2 7.71 -8.82 -18.46
C THR A 2 7.14 -8.62 -17.06
N THR A 3 7.57 -9.44 -16.11
CA THR A 3 7.28 -9.21 -14.69
C THR A 3 8.36 -8.29 -14.16
N ASP A 4 8.00 -7.08 -13.73
CA ASP A 4 8.92 -6.18 -13.03
C ASP A 4 9.11 -6.66 -11.59
N GLY A 5 10.35 -6.97 -11.21
CA GLY A 5 10.69 -7.38 -9.86
C GLY A 5 10.48 -6.28 -8.82
N ASN A 6 10.51 -5.01 -9.23
CA ASN A 6 10.24 -3.87 -8.35
C ASN A 6 8.78 -3.81 -7.91
N ASP A 7 7.87 -4.39 -8.70
CA ASP A 7 6.44 -4.50 -8.34
C ASP A 7 6.14 -5.75 -7.50
N LEU A 8 7.10 -6.66 -7.37
CA LEU A 8 6.93 -7.88 -6.60
C LEU A 8 7.03 -7.64 -5.10
N THR A 9 6.29 -8.45 -4.37
CA THR A 9 6.23 -8.35 -2.92
C THR A 9 6.39 -9.72 -2.28
N PHE A 10 7.36 -9.83 -1.37
CA PHE A 10 7.57 -11.07 -0.63
C PHE A 10 6.53 -11.21 0.47
N ALA A 11 5.82 -12.34 0.45
CA ALA A 11 4.84 -12.71 1.46
C ALA A 11 5.20 -14.08 2.04
N CYS A 12 5.00 -14.26 3.35
CA CYS A 12 5.12 -15.60 3.96
C CYS A 12 3.98 -16.51 3.49
N GLY A 13 4.16 -17.83 3.57
CA GLY A 13 3.24 -18.83 2.99
C GLY A 13 1.75 -18.59 3.29
N PRO A 14 1.33 -18.35 4.54
CA PRO A 14 -0.06 -18.04 4.86
C PRO A 14 -0.59 -16.78 4.18
N HIS A 15 0.20 -15.70 4.17
CA HIS A 15 -0.20 -14.44 3.53
C HIS A 15 -0.22 -14.53 2.00
N HIS A 16 0.65 -15.35 1.40
CA HIS A 16 0.63 -15.60 -0.05
C HIS A 16 -0.74 -16.17 -0.50
N ARG A 17 -1.39 -16.99 0.34
CA ARG A 17 -2.72 -17.56 0.02
C ARG A 17 -3.85 -16.53 0.00
N LEU A 18 -3.61 -15.32 0.53
CA LEU A 18 -4.56 -14.20 0.47
C LEU A 18 -4.54 -13.51 -0.90
N LEU A 19 -3.45 -13.65 -1.66
CA LEU A 19 -3.25 -13.08 -2.99
C LEU A 19 -3.98 -13.91 -4.07
N ARG A 20 -5.31 -13.86 -4.08
CA ARG A 20 -6.15 -14.54 -5.06
C ARG A 20 -6.86 -13.54 -5.98
N PRO A 21 -7.31 -13.95 -7.17
CA PRO A 21 -8.18 -13.12 -8.01
C PRO A 21 -9.40 -12.63 -7.21
N GLY A 22 -9.62 -11.31 -7.18
CA GLY A 22 -10.69 -10.68 -6.39
C GLY A 22 -10.46 -10.65 -4.87
N GLY A 23 -9.29 -11.09 -4.40
CA GLY A 23 -8.87 -11.07 -3.01
C GLY A 23 -7.90 -9.92 -2.71
N TRP A 24 -6.93 -10.18 -1.84
CA TRP A 24 -5.90 -9.19 -1.50
C TRP A 24 -4.93 -9.02 -2.66
N THR A 25 -4.44 -7.80 -2.84
CA THR A 25 -3.35 -7.49 -3.77
C THR A 25 -2.24 -6.73 -3.05
N THR A 26 -1.03 -6.75 -3.60
CA THR A 26 0.10 -6.00 -3.03
C THR A 26 0.74 -5.10 -4.08
N ARG A 27 1.31 -3.98 -3.62
CA ARG A 27 2.16 -3.10 -4.44
C ARG A 27 3.28 -2.50 -3.60
N LYS A 28 4.34 -2.04 -4.26
CA LYS A 28 5.37 -1.20 -3.64
C LYS A 28 4.98 0.27 -3.76
N ASN A 29 5.13 1.04 -2.67
CA ASN A 29 5.02 2.50 -2.75
C ASN A 29 6.37 3.13 -3.14
N THR A 30 6.40 4.45 -3.33
CA THR A 30 7.62 5.22 -3.66
C THR A 30 8.72 5.12 -2.59
N LYS A 31 8.37 4.71 -1.37
CA LYS A 31 9.28 4.51 -0.23
C LYS A 31 9.80 3.07 -0.14
N GLY A 32 9.38 2.19 -1.05
CA GLY A 32 9.74 0.77 -1.06
C GLY A 32 8.95 -0.10 -0.06
N ASP A 33 8.00 0.49 0.66
CA ASP A 33 7.12 -0.24 1.57
C ASP A 33 6.09 -1.05 0.78
N THR A 34 5.78 -2.23 1.32
CA THR A 34 4.72 -3.09 0.84
C THR A 34 3.37 -2.58 1.32
N GLN A 35 2.50 -2.24 0.37
CA GLN A 35 1.09 -1.97 0.63
C GLN A 35 0.25 -3.20 0.34
N TRP A 36 -0.62 -3.56 1.28
CA TRP A 36 -1.66 -4.58 1.17
C TRP A 36 -3.00 -3.91 0.87
N ILE A 37 -3.56 -4.24 -0.28
CA ILE A 37 -4.82 -3.68 -0.77
C ILE A 37 -5.91 -4.75 -0.55
N PRO A 38 -6.88 -4.51 0.37
CA PRO A 38 -8.03 -5.39 0.57
C PRO A 38 -8.96 -5.43 -0.66
N PRO A 39 -9.80 -6.47 -0.77
CA PRO A 39 -10.92 -6.46 -1.69
C PRO A 39 -11.95 -5.37 -1.30
N PRO A 40 -12.77 -4.86 -2.23
CA PRO A 40 -13.65 -3.70 -1.99
C PRO A 40 -14.56 -3.80 -0.75
N PRO A 41 -15.16 -4.96 -0.42
CA PRO A 41 -15.99 -5.07 0.79
C PRO A 41 -15.22 -4.90 2.11
N LEU A 42 -13.89 -5.02 2.09
CA LEU A 42 -13.01 -4.90 3.25
C LEU A 42 -12.16 -3.61 3.19
N ASP A 43 -12.41 -2.73 2.22
CA ASP A 43 -11.69 -1.46 2.10
C ASP A 43 -12.41 -0.37 2.91
N THR A 44 -12.03 -0.24 4.18
CA THR A 44 -12.65 0.69 5.14
C THR A 44 -11.72 1.85 5.52
N GLY A 45 -10.68 2.12 4.72
CA GLY A 45 -9.71 3.19 5.00
C GLY A 45 -8.62 2.83 6.02
N GLN A 46 -8.43 1.55 6.32
CA GLN A 46 -7.35 1.08 7.18
C GLN A 46 -5.95 1.33 6.56
N PRO A 47 -4.89 1.43 7.39
CA PRO A 47 -3.52 1.53 6.91
C PRO A 47 -3.16 0.38 5.96
N ARG A 48 -2.57 0.72 4.81
CA ARG A 48 -2.19 -0.27 3.79
C ARG A 48 -0.86 -0.95 4.11
N THR A 49 -0.04 -0.39 4.98
CA THR A 49 1.26 -0.95 5.35
C THR A 49 1.15 -1.76 6.64
N ASN A 50 1.72 -2.97 6.65
CA ASN A 50 1.71 -3.83 7.84
C ASN A 50 2.82 -3.40 8.82
N THR A 51 2.42 -2.87 9.99
CA THR A 51 3.34 -2.45 11.07
C THR A 51 3.61 -3.56 12.10
N PHE A 52 3.08 -4.78 11.92
CA PHE A 52 3.24 -5.88 12.88
C PHE A 52 4.70 -6.20 13.22
N HIS A 53 5.60 -6.12 12.23
CA HIS A 53 7.04 -6.32 12.43
C HIS A 53 7.82 -5.04 12.73
N HIS A 54 7.14 -3.89 12.65
CA HIS A 54 7.72 -2.55 12.81
C HIS A 54 6.80 -1.67 13.67
N PRO A 55 6.50 -2.07 14.93
CA PRO A 55 5.60 -1.32 15.79
C PRO A 55 6.10 0.11 16.08
N GLU A 56 7.40 0.37 15.94
CA GLU A 56 8.00 1.71 16.02
C GLU A 56 7.42 2.70 15.00
N LYS A 57 6.87 2.21 13.88
CA LYS A 57 6.21 3.05 12.87
C LYS A 57 4.86 3.60 13.36
N LEU A 58 4.24 2.99 14.37
CA LEU A 58 2.99 3.50 14.97
C LEU A 58 3.24 4.71 15.89
N LEU A 59 4.49 4.90 16.35
CA LEU A 59 4.88 6.02 17.21
C LEU A 59 5.39 7.22 16.41
N ARG A 60 5.48 7.12 15.08
CA ARG A 60 5.82 8.26 14.22
C ARG A 60 4.53 9.03 13.91
N ASP A 61 4.46 10.25 14.43
CA ASP A 61 3.39 11.20 14.12
C ASP A 61 3.42 11.54 12.62
N GLY A 62 2.56 10.89 11.83
CA GLY A 62 1.90 11.42 10.63
C GLY A 62 2.69 11.97 9.43
N ASP A 63 4.01 12.02 9.40
CA ASP A 63 4.73 12.86 8.41
C ASP A 63 5.29 12.10 7.20
N ASP A 64 4.46 11.25 6.58
CA ASP A 64 4.91 10.48 5.40
C ASP A 64 3.84 10.30 4.30
N ASP A 65 2.71 11.01 4.36
CA ASP A 65 1.63 10.96 3.35
C ASP A 65 1.68 12.10 2.31
N GLU A 66 2.78 12.85 2.20
CA GLU A 66 2.94 13.91 1.20
C GLU A 66 4.03 13.58 0.17
N ALA A 67 3.66 12.85 -0.89
CA ALA A 67 4.25 12.99 -2.23
C ALA A 67 3.61 12.00 -3.23
N ALA A 68 2.49 12.39 -3.85
CA ALA A 68 2.25 12.25 -5.28
C ALA A 68 0.82 12.64 -5.64
N GLY A 69 0.63 13.85 -6.19
CA GLY A 69 -0.63 14.24 -6.78
C GLY A 69 -0.73 15.72 -7.10
N SER A 70 0.02 16.17 -8.11
CA SER A 70 -0.30 17.43 -8.80
C SER A 70 -1.75 17.37 -9.27
N ASN A 71 -2.60 18.24 -8.72
CA ASN A 71 -3.85 18.69 -9.35
C ASN A 71 -4.01 20.16 -8.99
N GLY A 72 -3.82 21.03 -10.00
CA GLY A 72 -3.74 22.47 -9.86
C GLY A 72 -5.04 23.14 -9.38
N PRO A 73 -5.00 24.43 -9.03
CA PRO A 73 -6.22 25.14 -8.69
C PRO A 73 -6.99 25.45 -9.97
N ILE A 74 -8.20 24.91 -10.07
CA ILE A 74 -9.25 25.48 -10.92
C ILE A 74 -10.01 26.48 -10.07
N SER A 75 -9.95 27.77 -10.45
CA SER A 75 -11.10 28.69 -10.58
C SER A 75 -10.74 30.15 -10.26
N GLY A 76 -10.93 31.01 -11.27
CA GLY A 76 -11.65 32.28 -11.15
C GLY A 76 -11.00 33.43 -10.38
N ASN A 77 -10.39 34.35 -11.12
CA ASN A 77 -11.02 35.64 -11.48
C ASN A 77 -10.25 36.30 -12.64
#